data_AF-A0A382RIJ2-F1
#
_entry.id   AF-A0A382RIJ2-F1
#
_cell.length_a   1.000
_cell.length_b   1.000
_cell.length_c   1.000
_cell.angle_alpha   90.00
_cell.angle_beta   90.00
_cell.angle_gamma   90.00
#
_symmetry.space_group_name_H-M   'P 1'
#
loop_
_entity.id
_entity.type
_entity.pdbx_description
1 polymer ?
#
loop_
_entity_poly.entity_id
_entity_poly.type
_entity_poly.pdbx_seq_one_letter_code
_entity_poly.pdbx_strand_id
1 'polypeptide(L)'
;MFKQLRIPFWALVPMLAFGQPAVPPRPLPNPAAIRSNLMPINPLRANAVGGGVRIKDLGFIAGARPNQLTGFGVVVGLNNTGDKDTVYSKQSLANMFKQFGINVPSTSVSSKNSAAVMLTASLPPFMKSGSKIDVTVAAVGDATSLTGGQLVVTPLMGLDGRVYAVAQGPVSNNAFSLGDGAAAVTKNHPTAGQIVNGALVEKEVNVTLVRNNQINIVLRDSDFTLAARMKEAINRHSQRLGGRG
;
A
#
# COMPACT_ATOMS: atom_id res chain seq x y z
N MET A 1 -13.06 23.23 -7.89
CA MET A 1 -13.47 23.11 -9.31
C MET A 1 -12.65 21.98 -9.94
N PHE A 2 -13.15 20.73 -9.85
CA PHE A 2 -12.48 19.54 -10.38
C PHE A 2 -12.89 19.32 -11.84
N LYS A 3 -11.93 19.34 -12.77
CA LYS A 3 -12.16 18.99 -14.18
C LYS A 3 -12.12 17.46 -14.33
N GLN A 4 -13.29 16.83 -14.48
CA GLN A 4 -13.39 15.45 -14.96
C GLN A 4 -13.24 15.42 -16.48
N LEU A 5 -12.36 14.56 -16.98
CA LEU A 5 -12.22 14.26 -18.41
C LEU A 5 -13.07 13.02 -18.73
N ARG A 6 -14.20 13.20 -19.42
CA ARG A 6 -15.06 12.11 -19.90
C ARG A 6 -14.63 11.72 -21.32
N ILE A 7 -14.18 10.47 -21.50
CA ILE A 7 -13.89 9.89 -22.82
C ILE A 7 -15.08 8.99 -23.20
N PRO A 8 -15.71 9.16 -24.38
CA PRO A 8 -16.85 8.36 -24.79
C PRO A 8 -16.45 6.92 -25.18
N PHE A 9 -17.25 5.94 -24.73
CA PHE A 9 -17.05 4.49 -24.88
C PHE A 9 -16.87 4.01 -26.34
N TRP A 10 -17.34 4.78 -27.32
CA TRP A 10 -17.22 4.44 -28.75
C TRP A 10 -15.78 4.63 -29.29
N ALA A 11 -14.90 5.33 -28.57
CA ALA A 11 -13.50 5.53 -28.96
C ALA A 11 -12.60 4.28 -28.78
N LEU A 12 -13.16 3.17 -28.29
CA LEU A 12 -12.43 1.92 -27.99
C LEU A 12 -12.75 0.76 -28.96
N VAL A 13 -13.51 1.01 -30.03
CA VAL A 13 -14.13 -0.05 -30.84
C VAL A 13 -13.36 -0.51 -32.11
N PRO A 14 -12.36 0.17 -32.70
CA PRO A 14 -11.70 -0.37 -33.90
C PRO A 14 -10.39 -1.07 -33.53
N MET A 15 -10.46 -2.20 -32.81
CA MET A 15 -9.25 -3.03 -32.61
C MET A 15 -9.55 -4.53 -32.55
N LEU A 16 -10.50 -5.02 -33.36
CA LEU A 16 -10.83 -6.45 -33.37
C LEU A 16 -11.23 -7.07 -34.73
N ALA A 17 -11.04 -6.39 -35.85
CA ALA A 17 -11.20 -7.05 -37.14
C ALA A 17 -10.39 -6.34 -38.20
N PHE A 18 -9.34 -6.99 -38.72
CA PHE A 18 -8.97 -7.04 -40.14
C PHE A 18 -7.69 -7.89 -40.26
N GLY A 19 -7.75 -8.92 -41.12
CA GLY A 19 -6.69 -9.89 -41.32
C GLY A 19 -5.36 -9.26 -41.78
N GLN A 20 -4.26 -9.86 -41.35
CA GLN A 20 -2.92 -9.50 -41.84
C GLN A 20 -2.80 -9.87 -43.33
N PRO A 21 -2.41 -8.94 -44.22
CA PRO A 21 -2.03 -9.31 -45.58
C PRO A 21 -0.72 -10.10 -45.55
N ALA A 22 -0.65 -11.15 -46.38
CA ALA A 22 0.54 -12.00 -46.52
C ALA A 22 1.75 -11.17 -46.98
N VAL A 23 2.87 -11.30 -46.27
CA VAL A 23 4.16 -10.69 -46.61
C VAL A 23 4.82 -11.55 -47.70
N PRO A 24 5.11 -11.04 -48.91
CA PRO A 24 5.84 -11.80 -49.91
C PRO A 24 7.29 -12.05 -49.45
N PRO A 25 7.90 -13.19 -49.82
CA PRO A 25 9.27 -13.50 -49.42
C PRO A 25 10.26 -12.47 -49.99
N ARG A 26 11.13 -11.97 -49.13
CA ARG A 26 12.18 -11.00 -49.47
C ARG A 26 13.16 -11.64 -50.46
N PRO A 27 13.46 -11.03 -51.62
CA PRO A 27 14.46 -11.57 -52.53
C PRO A 27 15.84 -11.60 -51.85
N LEU A 28 16.63 -12.63 -52.15
CA LEU A 28 17.98 -12.76 -51.61
C LEU A 28 18.88 -11.59 -52.08
N PRO A 29 19.80 -11.11 -51.24
CA PRO A 29 20.71 -10.03 -51.62
C PRO A 29 21.59 -10.47 -52.80
N ASN A 30 21.69 -9.63 -53.82
CA ASN A 30 22.56 -9.85 -54.97
C ASN A 30 24.03 -9.80 -54.51
N PRO A 31 24.86 -10.85 -54.76
CA PRO A 31 26.25 -10.91 -54.27
C PRO A 31 27.19 -9.84 -54.85
N ALA A 32 26.74 -9.05 -55.84
CA ALA A 32 27.50 -7.94 -56.41
C ALA A 32 27.47 -6.64 -55.57
N ALA A 33 26.56 -6.50 -54.60
CA ALA A 33 26.39 -5.25 -53.82
C ALA A 33 27.32 -5.11 -52.60
N ILE A 34 28.20 -6.09 -52.33
CA ILE A 34 29.02 -6.14 -51.11
C ILE A 34 30.33 -5.32 -51.24
N ARG A 35 30.65 -4.74 -52.41
CA ARG A 35 32.00 -4.23 -52.68
C ARG A 35 32.28 -2.74 -52.48
N SER A 36 31.37 -1.90 -51.96
CA SER A 36 31.66 -0.45 -52.01
C SER A 36 31.17 0.46 -50.89
N ASN A 37 30.95 -0.01 -49.65
CA ASN A 37 30.72 0.93 -48.53
C ASN A 37 31.37 0.47 -47.21
N LEU A 38 32.67 0.70 -47.08
CA LEU A 38 33.36 0.77 -45.78
C LEU A 38 33.07 2.15 -45.16
N MET A 39 32.04 2.24 -44.32
CA MET A 39 31.87 3.38 -43.42
C MET A 39 32.81 3.22 -42.21
N PRO A 40 33.47 4.28 -41.72
CA PRO A 40 34.23 4.21 -40.48
C PRO A 40 33.27 3.88 -39.33
N ILE A 41 33.63 2.86 -38.55
CA ILE A 41 32.93 2.46 -37.34
C ILE A 41 33.06 3.62 -36.35
N ASN A 42 32.00 4.41 -36.22
CA ASN A 42 31.93 5.45 -35.19
C ASN A 42 31.78 4.74 -33.84
N PRO A 43 32.77 4.79 -32.93
CA PRO A 43 32.68 4.04 -31.69
C PRO A 43 31.67 4.73 -30.77
N LEU A 44 30.77 3.91 -30.24
CA LEU A 44 29.95 4.23 -29.06
C LEU A 44 28.96 5.38 -29.27
N ARG A 45 27.81 5.06 -29.89
CA ARG A 45 26.58 5.62 -29.33
C ARG A 45 26.50 5.10 -27.91
N ALA A 46 26.88 5.95 -26.96
CA ALA A 46 26.46 5.81 -25.59
C ALA A 46 24.96 5.52 -25.66
N ASN A 47 24.58 4.33 -25.18
CA ASN A 47 23.23 4.08 -24.77
C ASN A 47 22.93 5.15 -23.71
N ALA A 48 22.44 6.31 -24.17
CA ALA A 48 21.65 7.18 -23.36
C ALA A 48 20.46 6.32 -22.96
N VAL A 49 20.58 5.69 -21.79
CA VAL A 49 19.45 5.17 -21.05
C VAL A 49 18.61 6.41 -20.77
N GLY A 50 17.73 6.71 -21.71
CA GLY A 50 16.79 7.83 -21.72
C GLY A 50 15.66 7.60 -20.73
N GLY A 51 16.01 7.24 -19.50
CA GLY A 51 15.12 7.23 -18.36
C GLY A 51 15.67 8.23 -17.37
N GLY A 52 15.24 9.49 -17.46
CA GLY A 52 15.54 10.47 -16.42
C GLY A 52 15.11 9.91 -15.07
N VAL A 53 16.03 9.81 -14.12
CA VAL A 53 15.69 9.31 -12.78
C VAL A 53 14.86 10.37 -12.06
N ARG A 54 13.73 9.96 -11.48
CA ARG A 54 12.84 10.90 -10.80
C ARG A 54 13.43 11.24 -9.43
N ILE A 55 13.32 12.50 -9.02
CA ILE A 55 13.81 12.96 -7.71
C ILE A 55 13.20 12.14 -6.56
N LYS A 56 11.92 11.75 -6.68
CA LYS A 56 11.23 10.88 -5.69
C LYS A 56 11.83 9.47 -5.56
N ASP A 57 12.55 9.01 -6.58
CA ASP A 57 13.20 7.69 -6.58
C ASP A 57 14.58 7.78 -5.90
N LEU A 58 15.22 8.97 -5.93
CA LEU A 58 16.54 9.24 -5.36
C LEU A 58 16.50 9.67 -3.89
N GLY A 59 15.36 10.18 -3.42
CA GLY A 59 15.25 10.74 -2.07
C GLY A 59 13.81 10.94 -1.61
N PHE A 60 13.66 11.31 -0.36
CA PHE A 60 12.38 11.65 0.27
C PHE A 60 12.46 13.05 0.89
N ILE A 61 11.32 13.69 1.03
CA ILE A 61 11.24 15.02 1.65
C ILE A 61 11.50 14.87 3.15
N ALA A 62 12.39 15.69 3.71
CA ALA A 62 12.66 15.70 5.14
C ALA A 62 11.36 16.01 5.91
N GLY A 63 11.04 15.18 6.90
CA GLY A 63 9.78 15.27 7.66
C GLY A 63 8.61 14.45 7.09
N ALA A 64 8.75 13.89 5.88
CA ALA A 64 7.81 12.93 5.31
C ALA A 64 8.07 11.52 5.88
N ARG A 65 7.65 11.29 7.12
CA ARG A 65 7.77 9.97 7.75
C ARG A 65 6.42 9.26 7.76
N PRO A 66 6.39 7.93 7.53
CA PRO A 66 5.19 7.16 7.83
C PRO A 66 4.90 7.23 9.33
N ASN A 67 3.62 7.29 9.68
CA ASN A 67 3.19 7.27 11.08
C ASN A 67 2.60 5.89 11.41
N GLN A 68 3.10 5.26 12.47
CA GLN A 68 2.58 3.98 12.91
C GLN A 68 1.27 4.21 13.65
N LEU A 69 0.23 3.52 13.24
CA LEU A 69 -1.05 3.51 13.90
C LEU A 69 -1.28 2.17 14.59
N THR A 70 -1.86 2.23 15.78
CA THR A 70 -2.27 1.07 16.56
C THR A 70 -3.71 1.19 16.99
N GLY A 71 -4.42 0.07 17.09
CA GLY A 71 -5.79 0.05 17.57
C GLY A 71 -6.10 -1.28 18.24
N PHE A 72 -7.03 -1.25 19.19
CA PHE A 72 -7.53 -2.46 19.83
C PHE A 72 -8.97 -2.67 19.40
N GLY A 73 -9.24 -3.85 18.84
CA GLY A 73 -10.52 -4.14 18.20
C GLY A 73 -10.99 -5.56 18.49
N VAL A 74 -12.13 -5.88 17.89
CA VAL A 74 -12.76 -7.20 18.01
C VAL A 74 -13.05 -7.73 16.62
N VAL A 75 -12.62 -8.96 16.37
CA VAL A 75 -13.00 -9.74 15.19
C VAL A 75 -14.13 -10.68 15.57
N VAL A 76 -15.20 -10.70 14.79
CA VAL A 76 -16.39 -11.52 15.00
C VAL A 76 -16.64 -12.45 13.82
N GLY A 77 -17.48 -13.48 13.98
CA GLY A 77 -17.80 -14.42 12.91
C GLY A 77 -16.78 -15.53 12.72
N LEU A 78 -16.00 -15.83 13.77
CA LEU A 78 -15.01 -16.91 13.78
C LEU A 78 -15.68 -18.25 14.07
N ASN A 79 -15.44 -19.30 13.30
CA ASN A 79 -16.09 -20.61 13.46
C ASN A 79 -15.65 -21.38 14.73
N ASN A 80 -16.00 -20.89 15.92
CA ASN A 80 -15.57 -21.39 17.22
C ASN A 80 -14.04 -21.39 17.44
N THR A 81 -13.29 -20.67 16.60
CA THR A 81 -11.83 -20.51 16.68
C THR A 81 -11.41 -19.20 17.35
N GLY A 82 -12.36 -18.45 17.90
CA GLY A 82 -12.11 -17.24 18.69
C GLY A 82 -11.59 -17.54 20.09
N ASP A 83 -11.68 -16.54 20.96
CA ASP A 83 -11.15 -16.61 22.31
C ASP A 83 -11.96 -17.58 23.18
N LYS A 84 -11.29 -18.54 23.82
CA LYS A 84 -11.95 -19.57 24.63
C LYS A 84 -12.47 -19.02 25.96
N ASP A 85 -11.73 -18.10 26.60
CA ASP A 85 -12.16 -17.52 27.88
C ASP A 85 -11.46 -16.19 28.25
N THR A 86 -11.15 -15.34 27.28
CA THR A 86 -10.44 -14.09 27.60
C THR A 86 -11.39 -13.02 28.15
N VAL A 87 -11.03 -12.45 29.31
CA VAL A 87 -11.75 -11.32 29.94
C VAL A 87 -11.84 -10.15 28.96
N TYR A 88 -10.78 -9.93 28.18
CA TYR A 88 -10.68 -8.84 27.22
C TYR A 88 -11.71 -8.93 26.08
N SER A 89 -11.93 -10.11 25.49
CA SER A 89 -12.94 -10.28 24.44
C SER A 89 -14.36 -10.11 24.95
N LYS A 90 -14.66 -10.70 26.11
CA LYS A 90 -15.99 -10.57 26.75
C LYS A 90 -16.29 -9.12 27.11
N GLN A 91 -15.32 -8.40 27.66
CA GLN A 91 -15.47 -6.99 28.01
C GLN A 91 -15.64 -6.12 26.75
N SER A 92 -14.90 -6.40 25.69
CA SER A 92 -14.97 -5.63 24.45
C SER A 92 -16.31 -5.80 23.74
N LEU A 93 -16.84 -7.02 23.69
CA LEU A 93 -18.20 -7.28 23.20
C LEU A 93 -19.26 -6.63 24.08
N ALA A 94 -19.14 -6.71 25.40
CA ALA A 94 -20.06 -6.03 26.31
C ALA A 94 -20.05 -4.51 26.12
N ASN A 95 -18.87 -3.90 25.94
CA ASN A 95 -18.73 -2.47 25.65
C ASN A 95 -19.32 -2.11 24.27
N MET A 96 -19.15 -2.97 23.27
CA MET A 96 -19.79 -2.80 21.96
C MET A 96 -21.31 -2.83 22.09
N PHE A 97 -21.89 -3.82 22.78
CA PHE A 97 -23.33 -3.88 23.01
C PHE A 97 -23.86 -2.65 23.75
N LYS A 98 -23.10 -2.13 24.73
CA LYS A 98 -23.43 -0.88 25.41
C LYS A 98 -23.48 0.32 24.47
N GLN A 99 -22.60 0.41 23.47
CA GLN A 99 -22.67 1.49 22.46
C GLN A 99 -23.97 1.43 21.64
N PHE A 100 -24.57 0.25 21.48
CA PHE A 100 -25.87 0.06 20.83
C PHE A 100 -27.06 0.08 21.82
N GLY A 101 -26.83 0.49 23.08
CA GLY A 101 -27.88 0.57 24.10
C GLY A 101 -28.29 -0.77 24.72
N ILE A 102 -27.55 -1.85 24.44
CA ILE A 102 -27.82 -3.19 24.97
C ILE A 102 -26.88 -3.45 26.16
N ASN A 103 -27.44 -3.57 27.35
CA ASN A 103 -26.64 -3.85 28.55
C ASN A 103 -26.52 -5.37 28.76
N VAL A 104 -25.40 -5.95 28.34
CA VAL A 104 -25.11 -7.37 28.53
C VAL A 104 -23.98 -7.53 29.57
N PRO A 105 -24.17 -8.32 30.64
CA PRO A 105 -23.09 -8.64 31.56
C PRO A 105 -22.01 -9.47 30.84
N SER A 106 -20.75 -9.12 31.03
CA SER A 106 -19.60 -9.75 30.34
C SER A 106 -19.51 -11.27 30.57
N THR A 107 -20.06 -11.77 31.67
CA THR A 107 -20.13 -13.21 31.99
C THR A 107 -21.09 -14.00 31.10
N SER A 108 -22.08 -13.36 30.50
CA SER A 108 -23.10 -13.99 29.63
C SER A 108 -22.71 -14.02 28.15
N VAL A 109 -21.61 -13.37 27.78
CA VAL A 109 -21.16 -13.28 26.38
C VAL A 109 -20.19 -14.43 26.07
N SER A 110 -20.55 -15.26 25.10
CA SER A 110 -19.64 -16.29 24.57
C SER A 110 -18.60 -15.64 23.66
N SER A 111 -17.32 -15.83 23.98
CA SER A 111 -16.20 -15.34 23.18
C SER A 111 -15.74 -16.32 22.10
N LYS A 112 -16.27 -17.55 22.02
CA LYS A 112 -15.76 -18.56 21.07
C LYS A 112 -15.87 -18.15 19.60
N ASN A 113 -16.83 -17.27 19.27
CA ASN A 113 -17.06 -16.75 17.91
C ASN A 113 -16.42 -15.36 17.68
N SER A 114 -15.58 -14.92 18.63
CA SER A 114 -15.02 -13.57 18.66
C SER A 114 -13.58 -13.58 19.19
N ALA A 115 -12.73 -12.67 18.71
CA ALA A 115 -11.37 -12.56 19.21
C ALA A 115 -11.01 -11.09 19.46
N ALA A 116 -10.32 -10.84 20.56
CA ALA A 116 -9.70 -9.55 20.84
C ALA A 116 -8.43 -9.47 20.01
N VAL A 117 -8.31 -8.39 19.24
CA VAL A 117 -7.22 -8.22 18.28
C VAL A 117 -6.51 -6.89 18.46
N MET A 118 -5.21 -6.91 18.20
CA MET A 118 -4.39 -5.73 18.01
C MET A 118 -4.28 -5.46 16.51
N LEU A 119 -4.53 -4.22 16.15
CA LEU A 119 -4.41 -3.74 14.79
C LEU A 119 -3.17 -2.86 14.70
N THR A 120 -2.42 -3.04 13.64
CA THR A 120 -1.29 -2.18 13.29
C THR A 120 -1.42 -1.76 11.85
N ALA A 121 -1.21 -0.48 11.58
CA ALA A 121 -1.17 0.06 10.22
C ALA A 121 -0.04 1.07 10.11
N SER A 122 0.52 1.19 8.92
CA SER A 122 1.46 2.26 8.60
C SER A 122 0.72 3.28 7.75
N LEU A 123 0.64 4.53 8.22
CA LEU A 123 0.05 5.64 7.49
C LEU A 123 1.16 6.35 6.69
N PRO A 124 1.19 6.22 5.36
CA PRO A 124 2.17 6.93 4.55
C PRO A 124 2.06 8.46 4.72
N PRO A 125 3.16 9.19 4.55
CA PRO A 125 3.11 10.65 4.56
C PRO A 125 2.26 11.15 3.38
N PHE A 126 1.62 12.31 3.56
CA PHE A 126 0.80 12.99 2.54
C PHE A 126 -0.49 12.28 2.13
N MET A 127 -0.90 11.25 2.86
CA MET A 127 -2.20 10.63 2.65
C MET A 127 -3.32 11.62 2.93
N LYS A 128 -4.29 11.64 2.02
CA LYS A 128 -5.46 12.52 2.09
C LYS A 128 -6.60 11.82 2.80
N SER A 129 -7.44 12.62 3.45
CA SER A 129 -8.70 12.10 4.02
C SER A 129 -9.52 11.39 2.93
N GLY A 130 -10.12 10.26 3.29
CA GLY A 130 -10.83 9.37 2.36
C GLY A 130 -9.95 8.34 1.65
N SER A 131 -8.63 8.39 1.81
CA SER A 131 -7.74 7.34 1.29
C SER A 131 -7.85 6.07 2.12
N LYS A 132 -7.59 4.91 1.49
CA LYS A 132 -7.57 3.62 2.17
C LYS A 132 -6.14 3.14 2.40
N ILE A 133 -5.91 2.48 3.54
CA ILE A 133 -4.65 1.84 3.88
C ILE A 133 -4.88 0.39 4.34
N ASP A 134 -3.84 -0.42 4.19
CA ASP A 134 -3.83 -1.80 4.66
C ASP A 134 -3.61 -1.86 6.17
N VAL A 135 -4.24 -2.86 6.80
CA VAL A 135 -4.15 -3.08 8.24
C VAL A 135 -3.72 -4.51 8.51
N THR A 136 -2.74 -4.68 9.38
CA THR A 136 -2.36 -6.00 9.91
C THR A 136 -3.08 -6.23 11.23
N VAL A 137 -3.66 -7.42 11.38
CA VAL A 137 -4.46 -7.82 12.53
C VAL A 137 -3.80 -9.02 13.19
N ALA A 138 -3.65 -8.98 14.51
CA ALA A 138 -3.10 -10.07 15.29
C ALA A 138 -4.00 -10.34 16.51
N ALA A 139 -4.25 -11.61 16.81
CA ALA A 139 -4.95 -11.98 18.03
C ALA A 139 -4.11 -11.62 19.26
N VAL A 140 -4.75 -11.03 20.27
CA VAL A 140 -4.15 -10.73 21.58
C VAL A 140 -4.48 -11.82 22.60
N GLY A 141 -5.64 -12.46 22.42
CA GLY A 141 -6.13 -13.55 23.26
C GLY A 141 -5.70 -14.94 22.80
N ASP A 142 -6.50 -15.94 23.22
CA ASP A 142 -6.26 -17.36 22.96
C ASP A 142 -7.00 -17.87 21.71
N ALA A 143 -7.31 -16.98 20.76
CA ALA A 143 -7.93 -17.35 19.50
C ALA A 143 -7.05 -18.35 18.75
N THR A 144 -7.67 -19.41 18.24
CA THR A 144 -6.99 -20.48 17.48
C THR A 144 -6.80 -20.07 16.02
N SER A 145 -7.74 -19.30 15.46
CA SER A 145 -7.65 -18.79 14.09
C SER A 145 -8.52 -17.55 13.90
N LEU A 146 -8.02 -16.59 13.14
CA LEU A 146 -8.74 -15.41 12.66
C LEU A 146 -9.36 -15.60 11.26
N THR A 147 -9.22 -16.79 10.65
CA THR A 147 -9.72 -17.07 9.30
C THR A 147 -11.22 -16.84 9.21
N GLY A 148 -11.66 -16.11 8.19
CA GLY A 148 -13.08 -15.87 7.91
C GLY A 148 -13.75 -14.89 8.89
N GLY A 149 -12.99 -14.32 9.81
CA GLY A 149 -13.48 -13.31 10.73
C GLY A 149 -13.70 -11.95 10.06
N GLN A 150 -14.57 -11.15 10.65
CA GLN A 150 -14.85 -9.77 10.28
C GLN A 150 -14.42 -8.85 11.42
N LEU A 151 -13.54 -7.89 11.13
CA LEU A 151 -13.19 -6.84 12.07
C LEU A 151 -14.35 -5.85 12.21
N VAL A 152 -14.76 -5.60 13.45
CA VAL A 152 -15.68 -4.52 13.82
C VAL A 152 -14.97 -3.18 13.72
N VAL A 153 -15.71 -2.13 13.34
CA VAL A 153 -15.21 -0.75 13.24
C VAL A 153 -14.31 -0.41 14.44
N THR A 154 -13.03 -0.17 14.16
CA THR A 154 -12.00 0.04 15.17
C THR A 154 -11.19 1.30 14.84
N PRO A 155 -11.12 2.29 15.75
CA PRO A 155 -10.27 3.46 15.55
C PRO A 155 -8.79 3.09 15.65
N LEU A 156 -7.98 3.64 14.74
CA LEU A 156 -6.53 3.51 14.73
C LEU A 156 -5.89 4.83 15.18
N MET A 157 -5.13 4.75 16.25
CA MET A 157 -4.50 5.88 16.93
C MET A 157 -3.02 5.96 16.60
N GLY A 158 -2.50 7.17 16.45
CA GLY A 158 -1.06 7.41 16.40
C GLY A 158 -0.43 7.38 17.80
N LEU A 159 0.90 7.49 17.85
CA LEU A 159 1.67 7.58 19.09
C LEU A 159 1.34 8.82 19.95
N ASP A 160 0.68 9.82 19.36
CA ASP A 160 0.17 11.02 20.03
C ASP A 160 -1.22 10.81 20.67
N GLY A 161 -1.79 9.60 20.59
CA GLY A 161 -3.11 9.26 21.12
C GLY A 161 -4.29 9.77 20.31
N ARG A 162 -4.05 10.32 19.11
CA ARG A 162 -5.12 10.83 18.24
C ARG A 162 -5.52 9.80 17.20
N VAL A 163 -6.81 9.72 16.89
CA VAL A 163 -7.33 8.86 15.82
C VAL A 163 -6.99 9.46 14.46
N TYR A 164 -6.32 8.69 13.61
CA TYR A 164 -5.96 9.08 12.25
C TYR A 164 -6.75 8.32 11.18
N ALA A 165 -7.12 7.07 11.48
CA ALA A 165 -7.85 6.22 10.57
C ALA A 165 -8.85 5.34 11.33
N VAL A 166 -9.81 4.79 10.61
CA VAL A 166 -10.80 3.84 11.14
C VAL A 166 -10.74 2.57 10.30
N ALA A 167 -10.48 1.44 10.96
CA ALA A 167 -10.35 0.14 10.33
C ALA A 167 -11.63 -0.69 10.43
N GLN A 168 -12.01 -1.33 9.33
CA GLN A 168 -13.09 -2.32 9.28
C GLN A 168 -12.86 -3.24 8.08
N GLY A 169 -13.25 -4.51 8.17
CA GLY A 169 -13.25 -5.37 6.99
C GLY A 169 -13.07 -6.85 7.30
N PRO A 170 -13.17 -7.69 6.26
CA PRO A 170 -12.90 -9.11 6.39
C PRO A 170 -11.41 -9.33 6.65
N VAL A 171 -11.09 -10.18 7.63
CA VAL A 171 -9.72 -10.58 7.94
C VAL A 171 -9.34 -11.72 6.99
N SER A 172 -8.37 -11.44 6.12
CA SER A 172 -7.76 -12.45 5.27
C SER A 172 -6.50 -12.97 5.94
N ASN A 173 -6.33 -14.28 6.02
CA ASN A 173 -5.07 -14.88 6.44
C ASN A 173 -4.60 -15.93 5.42
N ASN A 174 -3.29 -16.08 5.30
CA ASN A 174 -2.68 -17.05 4.40
C ASN A 174 -2.37 -18.37 5.12
N ALA A 175 -3.01 -18.62 6.26
CA ALA A 175 -2.79 -19.82 7.06
C ALA A 175 -3.52 -21.00 6.45
N PHE A 176 -2.80 -22.11 6.26
CA PHE A 176 -3.38 -23.33 5.72
C PHE A 176 -2.88 -24.52 6.53
N SER A 177 -3.82 -25.36 6.97
CA SER A 177 -3.51 -26.61 7.67
C SER A 177 -3.87 -27.77 6.76
N LEU A 178 -2.89 -28.64 6.49
CA LEU A 178 -3.08 -29.89 5.76
C LEU A 178 -2.86 -31.07 6.70
N GLY A 179 -3.76 -32.04 6.66
CA GLY A 179 -3.70 -33.27 7.45
C GLY A 179 -4.81 -33.37 8.49
N ASP A 180 -5.12 -34.60 8.88
CA ASP A 180 -6.14 -34.94 9.87
C ASP A 180 -5.44 -35.57 11.10
N GLY A 181 -5.80 -35.14 12.30
CA GLY A 181 -5.23 -35.65 13.56
C GLY A 181 -3.76 -35.25 13.83
N ALA A 182 -2.95 -36.22 14.30
CA ALA A 182 -1.59 -35.98 14.81
C ALA A 182 -0.54 -35.58 13.75
N ALA A 183 -0.90 -35.60 12.46
CA ALA A 183 -0.04 -35.25 11.33
C ALA A 183 -0.46 -33.94 10.64
N ALA A 184 -1.18 -33.06 11.34
CA ALA A 184 -1.55 -31.75 10.81
C ALA A 184 -0.33 -30.83 10.68
N VAL A 185 0.03 -30.47 9.45
CA VAL A 185 1.07 -29.48 9.16
C VAL A 185 0.40 -28.14 8.93
N THR A 186 0.55 -27.23 9.89
CA THR A 186 0.12 -25.84 9.74
C THR A 186 1.23 -25.03 9.06
N LYS A 187 0.95 -24.46 7.89
CA LYS A 187 1.81 -23.45 7.27
C LYS A 187 1.25 -22.05 7.58
N ASN A 188 2.16 -21.15 7.97
CA ASN A 188 1.89 -19.78 8.45
C ASN A 188 1.17 -19.71 9.80
N HIS A 189 0.88 -18.49 10.26
CA HIS A 189 0.28 -18.20 11.56
C HIS A 189 -1.24 -17.95 11.41
N PRO A 190 -2.12 -18.84 11.88
CA PRO A 190 -3.59 -18.65 11.78
C PRO A 190 -4.13 -17.52 12.65
N THR A 191 -3.35 -17.09 13.65
CA THR A 191 -3.68 -16.02 14.60
C THR A 191 -3.33 -14.61 14.09
N ALA A 192 -2.74 -14.51 12.90
CA ALA A 192 -2.43 -13.24 12.25
C ALA A 192 -3.08 -13.18 10.86
N GLY A 193 -3.51 -11.97 10.48
CA GLY A 193 -4.15 -11.72 9.19
C GLY A 193 -3.95 -10.28 8.75
N GLN A 194 -4.47 -9.96 7.57
CA GLN A 194 -4.45 -8.64 6.98
C GLN A 194 -5.82 -8.27 6.43
N ILE A 195 -6.12 -6.99 6.49
CA ILE A 195 -7.29 -6.38 5.86
C ILE A 195 -6.76 -5.41 4.80
N VAL A 196 -6.89 -5.80 3.55
CA VAL A 196 -6.44 -5.01 2.41
C VAL A 196 -7.40 -3.85 2.19
N ASN A 197 -6.87 -2.62 2.12
CA ASN A 197 -7.64 -1.38 2.04
C ASN A 197 -8.74 -1.27 3.11
N GLY A 198 -8.48 -1.81 4.30
CA GLY A 198 -9.44 -1.92 5.39
C GLY A 198 -9.57 -0.69 6.27
N ALA A 199 -8.58 0.20 6.27
CA ALA A 199 -8.62 1.43 7.07
C ALA A 199 -8.87 2.65 6.21
N LEU A 200 -9.87 3.45 6.59
CA LEU A 200 -10.17 4.74 6.00
C LEU A 200 -9.45 5.84 6.78
N VAL A 201 -8.66 6.66 6.09
CA VAL A 201 -7.96 7.80 6.69
C VAL A 201 -8.95 8.94 6.91
N GLU A 202 -9.16 9.32 8.17
CA GLU A 202 -10.04 10.42 8.55
C GLU A 202 -9.25 11.73 8.67
N LYS A 203 -8.04 11.64 9.26
CA LYS A 203 -7.23 12.81 9.59
C LYS A 203 -5.90 12.81 8.84
N GLU A 204 -5.61 13.93 8.20
CA GLU A 204 -4.31 14.15 7.56
C GLU A 204 -3.22 14.39 8.62
N VAL A 205 -2.03 13.84 8.38
CA VAL A 205 -0.84 14.19 9.16
C VAL A 205 -0.29 15.50 8.59
N ASN A 206 -0.24 16.54 9.41
CA ASN A 206 0.34 17.82 9.01
C ASN A 206 1.85 17.65 8.77
N VAL A 207 2.24 17.53 7.50
CA VAL A 207 3.65 17.54 7.10
C VAL A 207 4.03 18.96 6.69
N THR A 208 4.98 19.56 7.40
CA THR A 208 5.54 20.86 7.01
C THR A 208 6.58 20.61 5.91
N LEU A 209 6.19 20.77 4.63
CA LEU A 209 7.12 20.63 3.50
C LEU A 209 8.10 21.80 3.39
N VAL A 210 7.64 23.01 3.68
CA VAL A 210 8.40 24.24 3.51
C VAL A 210 8.72 24.79 4.88
N ARG A 211 10.01 24.83 5.23
CA ARG A 211 10.50 25.49 6.44
C ARG A 211 11.48 26.56 6.01
N ASN A 212 11.29 27.80 6.46
CA ASN A 212 12.15 28.94 6.09
C ASN A 212 12.27 29.14 4.57
N ASN A 213 11.18 28.99 3.82
CA ASN A 213 11.16 29.07 2.36
C ASN A 213 12.03 28.02 1.63
N GLN A 214 12.43 26.94 2.30
CA GLN A 214 13.26 25.87 1.75
C GLN A 214 12.55 24.52 1.88
N ILE A 215 12.80 23.62 0.92
CA ILE A 215 12.40 22.21 0.97
C ILE A 215 13.67 21.39 1.14
N ASN A 216 13.73 20.63 2.23
CA ASN A 216 14.84 19.73 2.49
C ASN A 216 14.53 18.37 1.87
N ILE A 217 15.41 17.90 0.98
CA ILE A 217 15.33 16.57 0.37
C ILE A 217 16.47 15.73 0.94
N VAL A 218 16.13 14.58 1.51
CA VAL A 218 17.09 13.61 2.02
C VAL A 218 17.28 12.55 0.96
N LEU A 219 18.52 12.35 0.52
CA LEU A 219 18.88 11.30 -0.43
C LEU A 219 18.83 9.93 0.27
N ARG A 220 18.42 8.90 -0.48
CA ARG A 220 18.44 7.51 0.02
C ARG A 220 19.88 7.04 0.25
N ASP A 221 20.74 7.33 -0.72
CA ASP A 221 22.16 7.03 -0.67
C ASP A 221 22.95 8.33 -0.48
N SER A 222 23.90 8.31 0.45
CA SER A 222 24.74 9.47 0.75
C SER A 222 25.81 9.65 -0.32
N ASP A 223 25.53 10.47 -1.33
CA ASP A 223 26.49 10.86 -2.39
C ASP A 223 26.44 12.38 -2.66
N PHE A 224 27.56 13.05 -2.41
CA PHE A 224 27.73 14.48 -2.64
C PHE A 224 27.66 14.88 -4.12
N THR A 225 28.13 14.01 -5.03
CA THR A 225 28.08 14.25 -6.48
C THR A 225 26.65 14.22 -6.97
N LEU A 226 25.87 13.24 -6.50
CA LEU A 226 24.43 13.16 -6.77
C LEU A 226 23.68 14.38 -6.23
N ALA A 227 23.98 14.80 -5.00
CA ALA A 227 23.38 15.99 -4.40
C ALA A 227 23.65 17.27 -5.23
N ALA A 228 24.89 17.48 -5.67
CA ALA A 228 25.27 18.63 -6.49
C ALA A 228 24.54 18.63 -7.84
N ARG A 229 24.52 17.48 -8.53
CA ARG A 229 23.81 17.31 -9.81
C ARG A 229 22.30 17.51 -9.65
N MET A 230 21.71 17.04 -8.56
CA MET A 230 20.29 17.23 -8.26
C MET A 230 19.97 18.72 -8.06
N LYS A 231 20.78 19.45 -7.28
CA LYS A 231 20.64 20.89 -7.09
C LYS A 231 20.68 21.65 -8.42
N GLU A 232 21.69 21.37 -9.26
CA GLU A 232 21.80 22.01 -10.58
C GLU A 232 20.61 21.70 -11.50
N ALA A 233 20.13 20.46 -11.48
CA ALA A 233 18.96 20.06 -12.25
C ALA A 233 17.69 20.79 -11.80
N ILE A 234 17.47 20.90 -10.48
CA ILE A 234 16.35 21.65 -9.89
C ILE A 234 16.43 23.13 -10.25
N ASN A 235 17.59 23.76 -10.08
CA ASN A 235 17.76 25.19 -10.35
C ASN A 235 17.53 25.52 -11.84
N ARG A 236 18.06 24.70 -12.76
CA ARG A 236 17.81 24.84 -14.21
C ARG A 236 16.33 24.64 -14.57
N HIS A 237 15.58 23.84 -13.82
CA HIS A 237 14.15 23.67 -14.06
C HIS A 237 13.32 24.81 -13.45
N SER A 238 13.67 25.26 -12.24
CA SER A 238 13.04 26.40 -11.57
C SER A 238 13.14 27.69 -12.38
N GLN A 239 14.33 27.99 -12.93
CA GLN A 239 14.55 29.18 -13.76
C GLN A 239 13.67 29.18 -15.04
N ARG A 240 13.43 28.02 -15.64
CA ARG A 240 12.52 27.88 -16.80
C ARG A 240 11.07 28.20 -16.45
N LEU A 241 10.69 28.02 -15.19
CA LEU A 241 9.35 28.31 -14.67
C LEU A 241 9.25 29.72 -14.06
N GLY A 242 10.29 30.55 -14.18
CA GLY A 242 10.33 31.92 -13.64
C GLY A 242 10.62 32.01 -12.14
N GLY A 243 11.09 30.93 -11.51
CA GLY A 243 11.48 30.91 -10.09
C GLY A 243 12.84 31.57 -9.83
N ARG A 244 13.00 32.17 -8.65
CA ARG A 244 14.33 32.58 -8.13
C ARG A 244 15.00 31.33 -7.54
N GLY A 245 16.18 30.99 -8.07
CA GLY A 245 16.91 29.75 -7.76
C GLY A 245 17.59 29.74 -6.40
#